data_AF-A0A8S1P1F2-F1
#
_entry.id   AF-A0A8S1P1F2-F1
#
_cell.length_a   1.000
_cell.length_b   1.000
_cell.length_c   1.000
_cell.angle_alpha   90.00
_cell.angle_beta   90.00
_cell.angle_gamma   90.00
#
_symmetry.space_group_name_H-M   'P 1'
#
loop_
_entity.id
_entity.type
_entity.pdbx_description
1 polymer ?
#
loop_
_entity_poly.entity_id
_entity_poly.type
_entity_poly.pdbx_seq_one_letter_code
_entity_poly.pdbx_strand_id
1 'polypeptide(L)'
;MLNFIPKYNYYQRLTQHMTIRKTLDRENRKPKKWLQNYFVPFIPKWTSRIIDNKKKSIFFLLCFGLFTYYEGFQYLHNKVLHREPLKNKFQRWIFNVKNIPKQSLTEFQPINTLNQNTVNQLKEIYLKCESEMKYGMSRKLMYEIYDSLHLFQKDEERIGFYRQSGYYKKRNQKVSSVHFSQFVKIFEDALKKLNKKGNIITESELVSQFIQLCLEKQDEIKKWELKIQQKRAEYVKLIPELQEQKQGLIRQIMSENPYVTEEYIQKELENKGLYGLGTKDKLQIYDLQLSLHKVLLDNKKAKLENSMLFGQSMLSSEKEKRLIKKIMDEEQIVEQLQAKRNNMAEKFKVLFKKQEIFDI
;
A
#
# COMPACT_ATOMS: atom_id res chain seq x y z
N MET A 1 10.56 -33.14 -1.14
CA MET A 1 10.60 -31.86 -0.41
C MET A 1 11.53 -30.92 -1.16
N LEU A 2 11.00 -29.99 -1.97
CA LEU A 2 11.79 -29.17 -2.90
C LEU A 2 11.78 -27.69 -2.47
N ASN A 3 12.91 -27.21 -1.97
CA ASN A 3 13.51 -25.85 -2.08
C ASN A 3 12.61 -24.62 -2.35
N PHE A 4 11.44 -24.50 -1.71
CA PHE A 4 10.54 -23.34 -1.86
C PHE A 4 10.85 -22.16 -0.91
N ILE A 5 11.65 -22.43 0.12
CA ILE A 5 12.00 -21.53 1.24
C ILE A 5 12.86 -20.30 0.85
N PRO A 6 13.77 -20.33 -0.15
CA PRO A 6 14.66 -19.19 -0.43
C PRO A 6 13.95 -17.94 -0.96
N LYS A 7 12.84 -18.10 -1.70
CA LYS A 7 12.16 -16.98 -2.38
C LYS A 7 11.29 -16.16 -1.45
N TYR A 8 10.74 -16.75 -0.39
CA TYR A 8 9.89 -16.04 0.57
C TYR A 8 10.68 -15.06 1.45
N ASN A 9 11.83 -15.49 1.95
CA ASN A 9 12.75 -14.65 2.74
C ASN A 9 13.24 -13.42 1.96
N TYR A 10 13.41 -13.55 0.64
CA TYR A 10 13.74 -12.43 -0.25
C TYR A 10 12.65 -11.35 -0.27
N TYR A 11 11.37 -11.74 -0.40
CA TYR A 11 10.25 -10.80 -0.44
C TYR A 11 10.00 -10.11 0.90
N GLN A 12 10.18 -10.80 2.04
CA GLN A 12 10.05 -10.22 3.37
C GLN A 12 11.11 -9.14 3.63
N ARG A 13 12.39 -9.44 3.34
CA ARG A 13 13.49 -8.46 3.46
C ARG A 13 13.24 -7.23 2.58
N LEU A 14 12.72 -7.43 1.36
CA LEU A 14 12.33 -6.34 0.45
C LEU A 14 11.22 -5.43 1.01
N THR A 15 10.20 -6.01 1.65
CA THR A 15 9.15 -5.22 2.31
C THR A 15 9.68 -4.43 3.50
N GLN A 16 10.50 -5.03 4.37
CA GLN A 16 11.07 -4.37 5.54
C GLN A 16 11.95 -3.17 5.13
N HIS A 17 12.85 -3.35 4.17
CA HIS A 17 13.67 -2.26 3.62
C HIS A 17 12.84 -1.15 2.98
N MET A 18 11.74 -1.48 2.29
CA MET A 18 10.86 -0.46 1.71
C MET A 18 10.08 0.35 2.74
N THR A 19 9.69 -0.25 3.88
CA THR A 19 9.08 0.48 4.99
C THR A 19 10.07 1.42 5.66
N ILE A 20 11.26 0.92 6.02
CA ILE A 20 12.31 1.71 6.68
C ILE A 20 12.70 2.92 5.82
N ARG A 21 12.93 2.71 4.51
CA ARG A 21 13.26 3.80 3.58
C ARG A 21 12.16 4.85 3.47
N LYS A 22 10.88 4.44 3.45
CA LYS A 22 9.75 5.40 3.40
C LYS A 22 9.62 6.22 4.68
N THR A 23 9.93 5.63 5.83
CA THR A 23 9.93 6.33 7.12
C THR A 23 11.09 7.33 7.17
N LEU A 24 12.31 6.90 6.80
CA LEU A 24 13.48 7.77 6.70
C LEU A 24 13.30 8.89 5.66
N ASP A 25 12.71 8.63 4.49
CA ASP A 25 12.41 9.66 3.49
C ASP A 25 11.35 10.67 3.97
N ARG A 26 10.49 10.28 4.92
CA ARG A 26 9.45 11.13 5.50
C ARG A 26 9.99 11.98 6.65
N GLU A 27 10.88 11.42 7.45
CA GLU A 27 11.57 12.10 8.56
C GLU A 27 12.66 13.05 8.04
N ASN A 28 13.39 12.66 6.99
CA ASN A 28 14.43 13.49 6.37
C ASN A 28 13.89 14.46 5.31
N ARG A 29 12.58 14.48 5.07
CA ARG A 29 11.96 15.43 4.13
C ARG A 29 11.95 16.81 4.76
N LYS A 30 12.91 17.66 4.35
CA LYS A 30 12.87 19.09 4.68
C LYS A 30 11.47 19.65 4.30
N PRO A 31 10.84 20.44 5.18
CA PRO A 31 9.59 21.13 4.85
C PRO A 31 9.76 21.84 3.51
N LYS A 32 8.76 21.76 2.62
CA LYS A 32 8.87 22.38 1.31
C LYS A 32 9.15 23.88 1.51
N LYS A 33 10.21 24.41 0.88
CA LYS A 33 10.67 25.81 1.04
C LYS A 33 9.55 26.85 0.88
N TRP A 34 8.54 26.59 0.05
CA TRP A 34 7.41 27.51 -0.10
C TRP A 34 6.56 27.65 1.18
N LEU A 35 6.44 26.57 1.96
CA LEU A 35 5.66 26.53 3.19
C LEU A 35 6.36 27.35 4.29
N GLN A 36 7.69 27.24 4.39
CA GLN A 36 8.51 28.04 5.32
C GLN A 36 8.65 29.50 4.89
N ASN A 37 8.87 29.77 3.60
CA ASN A 37 9.18 31.13 3.14
C ASN A 37 7.94 31.99 2.87
N TYR A 38 6.79 31.39 2.53
CA TYR A 38 5.57 32.14 2.19
C TYR A 38 4.45 31.95 3.20
N PHE A 39 4.22 30.73 3.70
CA PHE A 39 3.04 30.45 4.53
C PHE A 39 3.23 30.89 5.99
N VAL A 40 4.38 30.58 6.58
CA VAL A 40 4.70 30.91 7.99
C VAL A 40 4.78 32.44 8.26
N PRO A 41 5.38 33.28 7.39
CA PRO A 41 5.41 34.73 7.62
C PRO A 41 4.10 35.44 7.24
N PHE A 42 3.27 34.79 6.41
CA PHE A 42 1.99 35.34 5.98
C PHE A 42 0.96 35.28 7.11
N ILE A 43 0.91 34.18 7.86
CA ILE A 43 -0.09 33.96 8.92
C ILE A 43 -0.13 35.12 9.95
N PRO A 44 0.99 35.59 10.54
CA PRO A 44 0.98 36.70 11.52
C PRO A 44 0.58 38.05 10.91
N LYS A 45 1.01 38.35 9.68
CA LYS A 45 0.62 39.57 8.94
C LYS A 45 -0.86 39.57 8.56
N TRP A 46 -1.44 38.39 8.38
CA TRP A 46 -2.84 38.23 8.02
C TRP A 46 -3.75 38.29 9.24
N THR A 47 -3.35 37.65 10.35
CA THR A 47 -4.09 37.74 11.62
C THR A 47 -4.15 39.16 12.15
N SER A 48 -3.06 39.96 12.04
CA SER A 48 -3.12 41.38 12.42
C SER A 48 -4.08 42.20 11.56
N ARG A 49 -4.11 41.98 10.25
CA ARG A 49 -5.06 42.65 9.34
C ARG A 49 -6.52 42.23 9.54
N ILE A 50 -6.77 41.00 10.00
CA ILE A 50 -8.12 40.53 10.35
C ILE A 50 -8.63 41.23 11.62
N ILE A 51 -7.74 41.47 12.60
CA ILE A 51 -8.09 42.12 13.86
C ILE A 51 -8.52 43.59 13.62
N ASP A 52 -7.82 44.30 12.72
CA ASP A 52 -8.04 45.73 12.49
C ASP A 52 -9.26 46.08 11.62
N ASN A 53 -9.83 45.15 10.85
CA ASN A 53 -10.95 45.48 9.96
C ASN A 53 -11.88 44.30 9.65
N LYS A 54 -12.67 43.91 10.67
CA LYS A 54 -13.60 42.76 10.65
C LYS A 54 -14.55 42.70 9.44
N LYS A 55 -14.93 43.84 8.83
CA LYS A 55 -15.88 43.86 7.70
C LYS A 55 -15.24 43.56 6.34
N LYS A 56 -13.99 44.00 6.11
CA LYS A 56 -13.28 43.76 4.84
C LYS A 56 -12.70 42.34 4.76
N SER A 57 -12.34 41.75 5.90
CA SER A 57 -11.82 40.38 5.97
C SER A 57 -12.89 39.32 5.66
N ILE A 58 -14.13 39.53 6.11
CA ILE A 58 -15.27 38.65 5.77
C ILE A 58 -15.56 38.70 4.26
N PHE A 59 -15.56 39.89 3.67
CA PHE A 59 -15.73 40.06 2.22
C PHE A 59 -14.60 39.38 1.42
N PHE A 60 -13.34 39.54 1.84
CA PHE A 60 -12.21 38.87 1.19
C PHE A 60 -12.22 37.35 1.37
N LEU A 61 -12.65 36.83 2.53
CA LEU A 61 -12.83 35.38 2.76
C LEU A 61 -13.95 34.81 1.88
N LEU A 62 -15.03 35.57 1.67
CA LEU A 62 -16.10 35.23 0.74
C LEU A 62 -15.62 35.22 -0.70
N CYS A 63 -14.90 36.25 -1.16
CA CYS A 63 -14.31 36.29 -2.49
C CYS A 63 -13.26 35.20 -2.70
N PHE A 64 -12.43 34.91 -1.70
CA PHE A 64 -11.45 33.82 -1.76
C PHE A 64 -12.12 32.45 -1.73
N GLY A 65 -13.18 32.28 -0.94
CA GLY A 65 -14.02 31.08 -0.94
C GLY A 65 -14.69 30.87 -2.29
N LEU A 66 -15.24 31.92 -2.90
CA LEU A 66 -15.83 31.88 -4.24
C LEU A 66 -14.78 31.62 -5.32
N PHE A 67 -13.61 32.25 -5.25
CA PHE A 67 -12.50 32.05 -6.20
C PHE A 67 -11.93 30.64 -6.11
N THR A 68 -11.68 30.13 -4.90
CA THR A 68 -11.23 28.74 -4.68
C THR A 68 -12.31 27.72 -5.01
N TYR A 69 -13.59 28.05 -4.84
CA TYR A 69 -14.71 27.24 -5.31
C TYR A 69 -14.76 27.23 -6.83
N TYR A 70 -14.61 28.36 -7.51
CA TYR A 70 -14.71 28.46 -8.97
C TYR A 70 -13.49 27.85 -9.69
N GLU A 71 -12.26 28.17 -9.27
CA GLU A 71 -11.05 27.53 -9.79
C GLU A 71 -10.99 26.06 -9.38
N GLY A 72 -11.39 25.74 -8.16
CA GLY A 72 -11.51 24.36 -7.67
C GLY A 72 -12.52 23.57 -8.48
N PHE A 73 -13.65 24.17 -8.85
CA PHE A 73 -14.69 23.56 -9.66
C PHE A 73 -14.29 23.47 -11.14
N GLN A 74 -13.61 24.44 -11.74
CA GLN A 74 -13.06 24.28 -13.10
C GLN A 74 -11.95 23.21 -13.14
N TYR A 75 -11.09 23.15 -12.11
CA TYR A 75 -10.07 22.12 -11.96
C TYR A 75 -10.68 20.73 -11.68
N LEU A 76 -11.74 20.65 -10.88
CA LEU A 76 -12.51 19.44 -10.66
C LEU A 76 -13.30 19.05 -11.89
N HIS A 77 -13.97 19.95 -12.59
CA HIS A 77 -14.76 19.71 -13.79
C HIS A 77 -13.88 19.19 -14.93
N ASN A 78 -12.72 19.80 -15.16
CA ASN A 78 -11.73 19.28 -16.11
C ASN A 78 -11.16 17.92 -15.67
N LYS A 79 -11.03 17.65 -14.37
CA LYS A 79 -10.62 16.32 -13.87
C LYS A 79 -11.74 15.29 -13.81
N VAL A 80 -13.00 15.71 -13.71
CA VAL A 80 -14.18 14.86 -13.50
C VAL A 80 -14.73 14.44 -14.85
N LEU A 81 -14.70 15.31 -15.87
CA LEU A 81 -14.96 14.94 -17.27
C LEU A 81 -14.00 13.84 -17.78
N HIS A 82 -12.76 13.82 -17.29
CA HIS A 82 -11.72 12.86 -17.70
C HIS A 82 -11.48 11.73 -16.69
N ARG A 83 -12.40 11.54 -15.74
CA ARG A 83 -12.38 10.41 -14.81
C ARG A 83 -13.45 9.43 -15.21
N GLU A 84 -13.05 8.16 -15.24
CA GLU A 84 -13.96 7.04 -15.37
C GLU A 84 -15.19 7.20 -14.46
N PRO A 85 -16.41 7.04 -15.01
CA PRO A 85 -17.66 7.22 -14.28
C PRO A 85 -17.66 6.44 -12.97
N LEU A 86 -18.21 7.03 -11.91
CA LEU A 86 -18.31 6.38 -10.59
C LEU A 86 -18.94 4.98 -10.70
N LYS A 87 -19.93 4.81 -11.58
CA LYS A 87 -20.56 3.52 -11.90
C LYS A 87 -19.55 2.43 -12.28
N ASN A 88 -18.57 2.74 -13.14
CA ASN A 88 -17.56 1.77 -13.59
C ASN A 88 -16.53 1.47 -12.48
N LYS A 89 -16.23 2.46 -11.61
CA LYS A 89 -15.46 2.22 -10.38
C LYS A 89 -16.16 1.23 -9.44
N PHE A 90 -17.44 1.45 -9.18
CA PHE A 90 -18.24 0.56 -8.34
C PHE A 90 -18.38 -0.83 -8.96
N GLN A 91 -18.62 -0.93 -10.27
CA GLN A 91 -18.68 -2.22 -10.94
C GLN A 91 -17.37 -3.01 -10.84
N ARG A 92 -16.20 -2.38 -10.94
CA ARG A 92 -14.92 -3.07 -10.72
C ARG A 92 -14.72 -3.52 -9.28
N TRP A 93 -15.23 -2.76 -8.32
CA TRP A 93 -15.09 -3.06 -6.91
C TRP A 93 -16.00 -4.22 -6.50
N ILE A 94 -17.24 -4.21 -6.98
CA ILE A 94 -18.27 -5.22 -6.66
C ILE A 94 -18.07 -6.50 -7.48
N PHE A 95 -17.83 -6.40 -8.80
CA PHE A 95 -17.85 -7.56 -9.69
C PHE A 95 -16.47 -8.15 -10.01
N ASN A 96 -15.40 -7.71 -9.33
CA ASN A 96 -14.05 -8.24 -9.54
C ASN A 96 -13.67 -8.29 -11.04
N VAL A 97 -14.16 -7.31 -11.82
CA VAL A 97 -14.08 -7.35 -13.29
C VAL A 97 -12.59 -7.35 -13.66
N LYS A 98 -12.11 -8.52 -14.07
CA LYS A 98 -10.70 -8.80 -14.41
C LYS A 98 -10.21 -7.98 -15.61
N ASN A 99 -11.11 -7.30 -16.30
CA ASN A 99 -10.82 -6.53 -17.50
C ASN A 99 -10.72 -5.05 -17.14
N ILE A 100 -9.51 -4.51 -17.34
CA ILE A 100 -9.26 -3.08 -17.31
C ILE A 100 -10.11 -2.46 -18.42
N PRO A 101 -10.89 -1.40 -18.16
CA PRO A 101 -11.62 -0.74 -19.22
C PRO A 101 -10.62 -0.25 -20.26
N LYS A 102 -10.76 -0.73 -21.50
CA LYS A 102 -10.03 -0.24 -22.67
C LYS A 102 -10.35 1.25 -22.82
N GLN A 103 -9.36 2.10 -23.07
CA GLN A 103 -9.61 3.54 -23.22
C GLN A 103 -10.55 3.79 -24.41
N SER A 104 -11.51 4.70 -24.25
CA SER A 104 -12.33 5.13 -25.37
C SER A 104 -11.53 6.03 -26.32
N LEU A 105 -11.78 5.90 -27.63
CA LEU A 105 -11.10 6.65 -28.70
C LEU A 105 -11.21 8.18 -28.58
N THR A 106 -12.10 8.67 -27.71
CA THR A 106 -12.45 10.08 -27.49
C THR A 106 -11.53 10.83 -26.51
N GLU A 107 -10.60 10.16 -25.83
CA GLU A 107 -9.80 10.74 -24.73
C GLU A 107 -8.39 11.25 -25.12
N PHE A 108 -8.02 11.26 -26.40
CA PHE A 108 -6.67 11.66 -26.79
C PHE A 108 -6.52 13.19 -26.79
N GLN A 109 -5.82 13.72 -25.79
CA GLN A 109 -5.39 15.11 -25.81
C GLN A 109 -4.42 15.34 -26.99
N PRO A 110 -4.49 16.52 -27.65
CA PRO A 110 -3.59 16.84 -28.75
C PRO A 110 -2.14 16.85 -28.28
N ILE A 111 -1.26 16.23 -29.06
CA ILE A 111 0.18 16.16 -28.83
C ILE A 111 0.84 17.04 -29.89
N ASN A 112 1.38 18.19 -29.46
CA ASN A 112 1.96 19.18 -30.37
C ASN A 112 3.48 19.04 -30.56
N THR A 113 4.09 18.09 -29.86
CA THR A 113 5.55 17.90 -29.76
C THR A 113 6.13 16.99 -30.85
N LEU A 114 5.28 16.25 -31.55
CA LEU A 114 5.65 15.29 -32.60
C LEU A 114 4.90 15.62 -33.89
N ASN A 115 5.38 15.10 -35.01
CA ASN A 115 4.66 15.21 -36.27
C ASN A 115 3.30 14.49 -36.17
N GLN A 116 2.25 15.08 -36.72
CA GLN A 116 0.91 14.49 -36.69
C GLN A 116 0.87 13.11 -37.35
N ASN A 117 1.68 12.89 -38.38
CA ASN A 117 1.80 11.57 -39.03
C ASN A 117 2.35 10.51 -38.06
N THR A 118 3.41 10.83 -37.32
CA THR A 118 3.98 10.00 -36.25
C THR A 118 2.94 9.70 -35.18
N VAL A 119 2.20 10.71 -34.71
CA VAL A 119 1.18 10.54 -33.68
C VAL A 119 0.08 9.59 -34.16
N ASN A 120 -0.33 9.68 -35.44
CA ASN A 120 -1.32 8.77 -36.02
C ASN A 120 -0.80 7.33 -36.08
N GLN A 121 0.43 7.10 -36.54
CA GLN A 121 1.05 5.77 -36.56
C GLN A 121 1.19 5.17 -35.16
N LEU A 122 1.64 5.97 -34.18
CA LEU A 122 1.72 5.58 -32.78
C LEU A 122 0.34 5.25 -32.19
N LYS A 123 -0.70 5.98 -32.59
CA LYS A 123 -2.08 5.74 -32.16
C LYS A 123 -2.61 4.42 -32.69
N GLU A 124 -2.37 4.11 -33.96
CA GLU A 124 -2.80 2.84 -34.57
C GLU A 124 -2.17 1.64 -33.88
N ILE A 125 -0.85 1.63 -33.69
CA ILE A 125 -0.18 0.52 -33.01
C ILE A 125 -0.62 0.40 -31.55
N TYR A 126 -0.83 1.54 -30.87
CA TYR A 126 -1.29 1.56 -29.49
C TYR A 126 -2.67 0.91 -29.35
N LEU A 127 -3.62 1.30 -30.20
CA LEU A 127 -4.97 0.75 -30.20
C LEU A 127 -4.97 -0.74 -30.56
N LYS A 128 -4.14 -1.15 -31.53
CA LYS A 128 -3.95 -2.56 -31.88
C LYS A 128 -3.49 -3.37 -30.68
N CYS A 129 -2.38 -2.99 -30.04
CA CYS A 129 -1.86 -3.69 -28.87
C CYS A 129 -2.83 -3.64 -27.68
N GLU A 130 -3.51 -2.50 -27.46
CA GLU A 130 -4.53 -2.37 -26.40
C GLU A 130 -5.74 -3.29 -26.63
N SER A 131 -6.12 -3.52 -27.89
CA SER A 131 -7.24 -4.39 -28.24
C SER A 131 -6.92 -5.88 -28.07
N GLU A 132 -5.71 -6.30 -28.45
CA GLU A 132 -5.27 -7.70 -28.49
C GLU A 132 -4.74 -8.23 -27.16
N MET A 133 -4.20 -7.35 -26.30
CA MET A 133 -3.66 -7.74 -25.01
C MET A 133 -4.76 -7.75 -23.94
N LYS A 134 -4.75 -8.77 -23.08
CA LYS A 134 -5.78 -8.96 -22.04
C LYS A 134 -5.88 -7.80 -21.05
N TYR A 135 -4.77 -7.13 -20.80
CA TYR A 135 -4.67 -5.99 -19.88
C TYR A 135 -4.38 -4.66 -20.58
N GLY A 136 -4.57 -4.61 -21.89
CA GLY A 136 -4.20 -3.47 -22.73
C GLY A 136 -2.69 -3.32 -22.90
N MET A 137 -2.26 -2.16 -23.38
CA MET A 137 -0.85 -1.86 -23.68
C MET A 137 0.03 -1.99 -22.44
N SER A 138 0.76 -3.10 -22.29
CA SER A 138 1.42 -3.38 -21.01
C SER A 138 2.67 -2.53 -20.79
N ARG A 139 2.90 -2.14 -19.54
CA ARG A 139 4.14 -1.43 -19.17
C ARG A 139 5.38 -2.31 -19.28
N LYS A 140 5.21 -3.63 -19.21
CA LYS A 140 6.31 -4.58 -19.42
C LYS A 140 6.75 -4.56 -20.89
N LEU A 141 5.81 -4.45 -21.83
CA LEU A 141 6.14 -4.25 -23.25
C LEU A 141 6.98 -2.99 -23.46
N MET A 142 6.58 -1.86 -22.86
CA MET A 142 7.35 -0.61 -22.96
C MET A 142 8.78 -0.74 -22.37
N TYR A 143 8.92 -1.51 -21.29
CA TYR A 143 10.23 -1.80 -20.71
C TYR A 143 11.10 -2.63 -21.68
N GLU A 144 10.55 -3.68 -22.29
CA GLU A 144 11.30 -4.52 -23.24
C GLU A 144 11.72 -3.73 -24.49
N ILE A 145 10.87 -2.82 -24.98
CA ILE A 145 11.22 -1.93 -26.09
C ILE A 145 12.38 -1.01 -25.69
N TYR A 146 12.33 -0.42 -24.49
CA TYR A 146 13.41 0.41 -23.97
C TYR A 146 14.74 -0.34 -23.82
N ASP A 147 14.69 -1.58 -23.35
CA ASP A 147 15.88 -2.42 -23.20
C ASP A 147 16.42 -2.84 -24.58
N SER A 148 15.54 -3.13 -25.55
CA SER A 148 15.90 -3.49 -26.94
C SER A 148 16.52 -2.30 -27.71
N LEU A 149 16.09 -1.08 -27.43
CA LEU A 149 16.71 0.14 -27.95
C LEU A 149 17.98 0.54 -27.17
N HIS A 150 18.44 -0.31 -26.24
CA HIS A 150 19.60 -0.09 -25.39
C HIS A 150 19.57 1.27 -24.67
N LEU A 151 18.39 1.70 -24.21
CA LEU A 151 18.20 3.00 -23.57
C LEU A 151 18.60 3.02 -22.09
N PHE A 152 18.77 1.85 -21.48
CA PHE A 152 19.27 1.71 -20.11
C PHE A 152 20.80 1.65 -20.10
N GLN A 153 21.44 2.64 -19.48
CA GLN A 153 22.89 2.68 -19.29
C GLN A 153 23.31 2.08 -17.95
N LYS A 154 22.44 2.15 -16.94
CA LYS A 154 22.70 1.66 -15.58
C LYS A 154 21.51 0.85 -15.08
N ASP A 155 21.76 -0.14 -14.22
CA ASP A 155 20.69 -0.92 -13.60
C ASP A 155 19.74 -0.06 -12.75
N GLU A 156 20.24 1.04 -12.20
CA GLU A 156 19.41 2.02 -11.49
C GLU A 156 18.34 2.65 -12.37
N GLU A 157 18.59 2.80 -13.68
CA GLU A 157 17.64 3.36 -14.64
C GLU A 157 16.51 2.37 -14.96
N ARG A 158 16.81 1.07 -14.97
CA ARG A 158 15.80 0.02 -15.08
C ARG A 158 14.82 0.09 -13.91
N ILE A 159 15.34 0.26 -12.70
CA ILE A 159 14.53 0.48 -11.49
C ILE A 159 13.80 1.83 -11.58
N GLY A 160 14.48 2.86 -12.09
CA GLY A 160 13.94 4.20 -12.32
C GLY A 160 12.73 4.22 -13.24
N PHE A 161 12.75 3.47 -14.33
CA PHE A 161 11.66 3.35 -15.30
C PHE A 161 10.35 2.90 -14.63
N TYR A 162 10.42 1.84 -13.81
CA TYR A 162 9.27 1.37 -13.04
C TYR A 162 8.86 2.38 -11.96
N ARG A 163 9.79 3.10 -11.34
CA ARG A 163 9.46 4.12 -10.32
C ARG A 163 8.74 5.32 -10.92
N GLN A 164 9.25 5.88 -12.02
CA GLN A 164 8.69 7.07 -12.69
C GLN A 164 7.30 6.79 -13.25
N SER A 165 7.09 5.58 -13.76
CA SER A 165 5.79 5.11 -14.23
C SER A 165 4.80 4.73 -13.11
N GLY A 166 5.19 4.92 -11.84
CA GLY A 166 4.33 4.77 -10.67
C GLY A 166 4.21 3.35 -10.12
N TYR A 167 5.00 2.39 -10.62
CA TYR A 167 4.97 0.97 -10.23
C TYR A 167 5.39 0.73 -8.76
N TYR A 168 6.08 1.67 -8.12
CA TYR A 168 6.44 1.55 -6.69
C TYR A 168 5.22 1.55 -5.75
N LYS A 169 4.03 1.96 -6.24
CA LYS A 169 2.79 1.92 -5.47
C LYS A 169 2.10 0.57 -5.68
N LYS A 170 1.81 -0.18 -4.61
CA LYS A 170 1.09 -1.49 -4.65
C LYS A 170 -0.11 -1.53 -5.61
N ARG A 171 -0.92 -0.47 -5.63
CA ARG A 171 -2.10 -0.36 -6.53
C ARG A 171 -1.77 -0.31 -8.03
N ASN A 172 -0.57 0.16 -8.38
CA ASN A 172 -0.08 0.29 -9.75
C ASN A 172 0.80 -0.90 -10.18
N GLN A 173 1.01 -1.88 -9.28
CA GLN A 173 1.68 -3.16 -9.59
C GLN A 173 0.71 -4.19 -10.18
N LYS A 174 -0.56 -3.82 -10.35
CA LYS A 174 -1.48 -4.55 -11.23
C LYS A 174 -0.90 -4.51 -12.65
N VAL A 175 -1.18 -5.53 -13.46
CA VAL A 175 -0.79 -5.53 -14.88
C VAL A 175 -1.62 -4.43 -15.52
N SER A 176 -1.15 -3.19 -15.47
CA SER A 176 -1.91 -2.00 -15.85
C SER A 176 -1.51 -1.57 -17.24
N SER A 177 -2.47 -1.20 -18.06
CA SER A 177 -2.21 -0.52 -19.31
C SER A 177 -1.45 0.79 -19.07
N VAL A 178 -0.55 1.09 -19.99
CA VAL A 178 0.04 2.40 -20.19
C VAL A 178 -0.99 3.20 -20.97
N HIS A 179 -1.33 4.40 -20.52
CA HIS A 179 -2.22 5.30 -21.29
C HIS A 179 -1.50 5.81 -22.53
N PHE A 180 -2.23 6.16 -23.59
CA PHE A 180 -1.59 6.67 -24.82
C PHE A 180 -0.70 7.90 -24.59
N SER A 181 -1.11 8.84 -23.73
CA SER A 181 -0.26 9.99 -23.39
C SER A 181 1.05 9.59 -22.70
N GLN A 182 1.07 8.46 -21.99
CA GLN A 182 2.29 7.90 -21.41
C GLN A 182 3.10 7.15 -22.47
N PHE A 183 2.44 6.42 -23.37
CA PHE A 183 3.05 5.74 -24.51
C PHE A 183 3.83 6.72 -25.39
N VAL A 184 3.21 7.85 -25.75
CA VAL A 184 3.88 8.89 -26.54
C VAL A 184 5.03 9.53 -25.77
N LYS A 185 4.87 9.81 -24.47
CA LYS A 185 5.98 10.35 -23.65
C LYS A 185 7.19 9.41 -23.57
N ILE A 186 6.93 8.11 -23.55
CA ILE A 186 7.97 7.06 -23.59
C ILE A 186 8.68 7.10 -24.96
N PHE A 187 7.94 7.25 -26.06
CA PHE A 187 8.54 7.45 -27.38
C PHE A 187 9.41 8.73 -27.45
N GLU A 188 8.91 9.86 -26.96
CA GLU A 188 9.66 11.13 -26.94
C GLU A 188 10.94 11.07 -26.10
N ASP A 189 10.89 10.41 -24.94
CA ASP A 189 12.07 10.21 -24.09
C ASP A 189 13.09 9.30 -24.78
N ALA A 190 12.65 8.26 -25.50
CA ALA A 190 13.52 7.44 -26.33
C ALA A 190 14.23 8.25 -27.43
N LEU A 191 13.48 9.08 -28.18
CA LEU A 191 14.04 9.96 -29.21
C LEU A 191 15.10 10.91 -28.64
N LYS A 192 14.79 11.55 -27.50
CA LYS A 192 15.73 12.45 -26.83
C LYS A 192 17.00 11.72 -26.35
N LYS A 193 16.86 10.50 -25.84
CA LYS A 193 18.00 9.72 -25.33
C LYS A 193 18.90 9.22 -26.44
N LEU A 194 18.34 8.76 -27.57
CA LEU A 194 19.14 8.31 -28.72
C LEU A 194 19.92 9.47 -29.34
N ASN A 195 19.27 10.61 -29.55
CA ASN A 195 19.94 11.80 -30.09
C ASN A 195 21.04 12.33 -29.13
N LYS A 196 20.84 12.23 -27.81
CA LYS A 196 21.89 12.58 -26.83
C LYS A 196 23.09 11.63 -26.84
N LYS A 197 22.92 10.39 -27.30
CA LYS A 197 24.00 9.40 -27.40
C LYS A 197 24.85 9.58 -28.66
N GLY A 198 24.58 10.61 -29.49
CA GLY A 198 25.29 10.84 -30.74
C GLY A 198 24.74 10.04 -31.93
N ASN A 199 23.72 9.20 -31.72
CA ASN A 199 22.96 8.59 -32.80
C ASN A 199 21.96 9.63 -33.31
N ILE A 200 22.26 10.29 -34.42
CA ILE A 200 21.29 11.18 -35.07
C ILE A 200 20.23 10.27 -35.71
N ILE A 201 19.13 10.01 -34.99
CA ILE A 201 18.01 9.24 -35.50
C ILE A 201 16.85 10.18 -35.80
N THR A 202 16.24 10.02 -36.97
CA THR A 202 15.07 10.79 -37.34
C THR A 202 13.82 10.26 -36.64
N GLU A 203 12.80 11.11 -36.50
CA GLU A 203 11.52 10.72 -35.89
C GLU A 203 10.88 9.54 -36.65
N SER A 204 10.91 9.56 -37.99
CA SER A 204 10.35 8.52 -38.86
C SER A 204 11.04 7.16 -38.69
N GLU A 205 12.37 7.15 -38.63
CA GLU A 205 13.15 5.93 -38.38
C GLU A 205 12.83 5.34 -37.02
N LEU A 206 12.78 6.17 -35.98
CA LEU A 206 12.46 5.70 -34.64
C LEU A 206 11.03 5.17 -34.54
N VAL A 207 10.03 5.83 -35.15
CA VAL A 207 8.65 5.33 -35.16
C VAL A 207 8.57 3.94 -35.76
N SER A 208 9.21 3.74 -36.90
CA SER A 208 9.23 2.45 -37.60
C SER A 208 9.85 1.36 -36.74
N GLN A 209 11.01 1.62 -36.14
CA GLN A 209 11.68 0.70 -35.21
C GLN A 209 10.82 0.42 -33.97
N PHE A 210 10.18 1.45 -33.41
CA PHE A 210 9.36 1.34 -32.21
C PHE A 210 8.12 0.49 -32.45
N ILE A 211 7.44 0.66 -33.59
CA ILE A 211 6.29 -0.14 -34.02
C ILE A 211 6.71 -1.60 -34.24
N GLN A 212 7.82 -1.84 -34.92
CA GLN A 212 8.35 -3.18 -35.13
C GLN A 212 8.61 -3.90 -33.80
N LEU A 213 9.31 -3.24 -32.86
CA LEU A 213 9.57 -3.80 -31.54
C LEU A 213 8.28 -4.05 -30.74
N CYS A 214 7.25 -3.21 -30.90
CA CYS A 214 5.94 -3.45 -30.27
C CYS A 214 5.35 -4.78 -30.74
N LEU A 215 5.40 -5.06 -32.04
CA LEU A 215 4.83 -6.27 -32.64
C LEU A 215 5.66 -7.51 -32.27
N GLU A 216 6.99 -7.45 -32.41
CA GLU A 216 7.89 -8.58 -32.12
C GLU A 216 7.79 -9.03 -30.66
N LYS A 217 7.75 -8.08 -29.72
CA LYS A 217 7.70 -8.39 -28.29
C LYS A 217 6.29 -8.70 -27.79
N GLN A 218 5.25 -8.44 -28.57
CA GLN A 218 3.87 -8.57 -28.11
C GLN A 218 3.53 -9.99 -27.62
N ASP A 219 3.91 -11.01 -28.39
CA ASP A 219 3.56 -12.40 -28.09
C ASP A 219 4.34 -12.96 -26.90
N GLU A 220 5.61 -12.56 -26.74
CA GLU A 220 6.41 -12.88 -25.56
C GLU A 220 5.73 -12.33 -24.30
N ILE A 221 5.24 -11.09 -24.37
CA ILE A 221 4.54 -10.44 -23.26
C ILE A 221 3.18 -11.09 -22.99
N LYS A 222 2.40 -11.45 -24.01
CA LYS A 222 1.14 -12.22 -23.84
C LYS A 222 1.40 -13.52 -23.06
N LYS A 223 2.46 -14.27 -23.42
CA LYS A 223 2.88 -15.49 -22.69
C LYS A 223 3.29 -15.20 -21.26
N TRP A 224 4.04 -14.12 -21.02
CA TRP A 224 4.43 -13.70 -19.67
C TRP A 224 3.22 -13.33 -18.79
N GLU A 225 2.24 -12.62 -19.34
CA GLU A 225 1.01 -12.25 -18.62
C GLU A 225 0.21 -13.49 -18.19
N LEU A 226 0.10 -14.49 -19.06
CA LEU A 226 -0.54 -15.77 -18.73
C LEU A 226 0.18 -16.50 -17.60
N LYS A 227 1.51 -16.59 -17.65
CA LYS A 227 2.32 -17.21 -16.57
C LYS A 227 2.12 -16.50 -15.23
N ILE A 228 2.05 -15.17 -15.22
CA ILE A 228 1.79 -14.42 -13.98
C ILE A 228 0.37 -14.64 -13.47
N GLN A 229 -0.62 -14.73 -14.36
CA GLN A 229 -2.00 -15.03 -13.96
C GLN A 229 -2.10 -16.42 -13.33
N GLN A 230 -1.47 -17.43 -13.91
CA GLN A 230 -1.42 -18.79 -13.37
C GLN A 230 -0.80 -18.79 -11.97
N LYS A 231 0.38 -18.19 -11.80
CA LYS A 231 1.04 -18.06 -10.48
C LYS A 231 0.18 -17.33 -9.45
N ARG A 232 -0.55 -16.28 -9.86
CA ARG A 232 -1.47 -15.56 -8.96
C ARG A 232 -2.65 -16.45 -8.57
N ALA A 233 -3.21 -17.22 -9.50
CA ALA A 233 -4.30 -18.13 -9.21
C ALA A 233 -3.86 -19.26 -8.27
N GLU A 234 -2.69 -19.83 -8.49
CA GLU A 234 -2.06 -20.80 -7.59
C GLU A 234 -1.85 -20.21 -6.20
N TYR A 235 -1.29 -19.01 -6.11
CA TYR A 235 -1.11 -18.32 -4.83
C TYR A 235 -2.44 -18.09 -4.11
N VAL A 236 -3.48 -17.64 -4.81
CA VAL A 236 -4.81 -17.44 -4.23
C VAL A 236 -5.40 -18.75 -3.69
N LYS A 237 -5.17 -19.89 -4.37
CA LYS A 237 -5.58 -21.22 -3.89
C LYS A 237 -4.83 -21.66 -2.64
N LEU A 238 -3.57 -21.24 -2.48
CA LEU A 238 -2.72 -21.59 -1.33
C LEU A 238 -2.99 -20.72 -0.08
N ILE A 239 -3.59 -19.53 -0.24
CA ILE A 239 -3.85 -18.62 0.90
C ILE A 239 -4.67 -19.31 2.03
N PRO A 240 -5.79 -20.00 1.75
CA PRO A 240 -6.58 -20.65 2.79
C PRO A 240 -5.78 -21.72 3.54
N GLU A 241 -5.02 -22.55 2.82
CA GLU A 241 -4.21 -23.62 3.40
C GLU A 241 -3.11 -23.05 4.31
N LEU A 242 -2.40 -22.01 3.85
CA LEU A 242 -1.40 -21.32 4.67
C LEU A 242 -2.01 -20.64 5.91
N GLN A 243 -3.25 -20.13 5.77
CA GLN A 243 -3.98 -19.53 6.87
C GLN A 243 -4.41 -20.57 7.90
N GLU A 244 -4.86 -21.74 7.44
CA GLU A 244 -5.20 -22.86 8.30
C GLU A 244 -3.96 -23.41 9.03
N GLN A 245 -2.85 -23.63 8.32
CA GLN A 245 -1.58 -24.04 8.92
C GLN A 245 -1.10 -23.06 9.99
N LYS A 246 -1.21 -21.76 9.72
CA LYS A 246 -0.90 -20.71 10.71
C LYS A 246 -1.78 -20.79 11.94
N GLN A 247 -3.10 -20.84 11.77
CA GLN A 247 -4.02 -20.89 12.90
C GLN A 247 -3.84 -22.19 13.70
N GLY A 248 -3.57 -23.30 13.02
CA GLY A 248 -3.23 -24.58 13.63
C GLY A 248 -1.99 -24.48 14.52
N LEU A 249 -0.90 -23.90 14.02
CA LEU A 249 0.33 -23.72 14.80
C LEU A 249 0.13 -22.81 16.01
N ILE A 250 -0.59 -21.69 15.85
CA ILE A 250 -0.89 -20.79 16.97
C ILE A 250 -1.70 -21.53 18.05
N ARG A 251 -2.72 -22.29 17.66
CA ARG A 251 -3.52 -23.09 18.60
C ARG A 251 -2.67 -24.13 19.33
N GLN A 252 -1.79 -24.83 18.60
CA GLN A 252 -0.88 -25.81 19.19
C GLN A 252 0.01 -25.15 20.25
N ILE A 253 0.71 -24.06 19.91
CA ILE A 253 1.60 -23.37 20.85
C ILE A 253 0.82 -22.87 22.08
N MET A 254 -0.36 -22.28 21.89
CA MET A 254 -1.18 -21.78 22.99
C MET A 254 -1.76 -22.90 23.86
N SER A 255 -1.96 -24.10 23.30
CA SER A 255 -2.41 -25.27 24.06
C SER A 255 -1.29 -25.90 24.90
N GLU A 256 -0.06 -25.88 24.39
CA GLU A 256 1.13 -26.37 25.10
C GLU A 256 1.55 -25.39 26.20
N ASN A 257 1.55 -24.09 25.92
CA ASN A 257 1.83 -23.04 26.88
C ASN A 257 0.99 -21.77 26.60
N PRO A 258 -0.09 -21.52 27.36
CA PRO A 258 -0.93 -20.36 27.14
C PRO A 258 -0.24 -19.03 27.50
N TYR A 259 0.83 -19.04 28.29
CA TYR A 259 1.56 -17.85 28.74
C TYR A 259 2.75 -17.48 27.85
N VAL A 260 2.84 -18.08 26.67
CA VAL A 260 3.89 -17.81 25.69
C VAL A 260 3.88 -16.34 25.23
N THR A 261 5.06 -15.78 24.96
CA THR A 261 5.14 -14.39 24.48
C THR A 261 4.82 -14.27 23.00
N GLU A 262 4.39 -13.07 22.59
CA GLU A 262 4.16 -12.75 21.19
C GLU A 262 5.41 -12.97 20.33
N GLU A 263 6.60 -12.60 20.84
CA GLU A 263 7.86 -12.76 20.10
C GLU A 263 8.18 -14.23 19.83
N TYR A 264 7.85 -15.11 20.78
CA TYR A 264 8.06 -16.55 20.60
C TYR A 264 7.15 -17.10 19.51
N ILE A 265 5.85 -16.80 19.55
CA ILE A 265 4.91 -17.26 18.50
C ILE A 265 5.34 -16.70 17.13
N GLN A 266 5.77 -15.45 17.08
CA GLN A 266 6.29 -14.83 15.85
C GLN A 266 7.50 -15.59 15.29
N LYS A 267 8.46 -15.95 16.15
CA LYS A 267 9.64 -16.71 15.77
C LYS A 267 9.29 -18.11 15.24
N GLU A 268 8.36 -18.80 15.89
CA GLU A 268 7.90 -20.12 15.44
C GLU A 268 7.18 -20.07 14.09
N LEU A 269 6.35 -19.05 13.85
CA LEU A 269 5.73 -18.83 12.55
C LEU A 269 6.78 -18.59 11.46
N GLU A 270 7.80 -17.78 11.75
CA GLU A 270 8.91 -17.51 10.82
C GLU A 270 9.72 -18.77 10.53
N ASN A 271 10.01 -19.59 11.54
CA ASN A 271 10.73 -20.87 11.39
C ASN A 271 9.99 -21.84 10.47
N LYS A 272 8.65 -21.82 10.48
CA LYS A 272 7.80 -22.62 9.59
C LYS A 272 7.53 -21.97 8.22
N GLY A 273 8.10 -20.79 7.96
CA GLY A 273 7.88 -20.04 6.72
C GLY A 273 6.47 -19.47 6.57
N LEU A 274 5.73 -19.35 7.68
CA LEU A 274 4.38 -18.81 7.73
C LEU A 274 4.42 -17.29 7.92
N TYR A 275 3.35 -16.62 7.52
CA TYR A 275 3.25 -15.18 7.70
C TYR A 275 3.04 -14.82 9.18
N GLY A 276 3.78 -13.81 9.64
CA GLY A 276 3.77 -13.35 11.03
C GLY A 276 2.40 -12.96 11.58
N LEU A 277 2.33 -12.75 12.89
CA LEU A 277 1.10 -12.44 13.62
C LEU A 277 0.43 -11.18 13.08
N GLY A 278 -0.81 -11.35 12.60
CA GLY A 278 -1.67 -10.24 12.21
C GLY A 278 -2.33 -9.61 13.43
N THR A 279 -2.90 -8.43 13.27
CA THR A 279 -3.60 -7.74 14.37
C THR A 279 -4.73 -8.58 14.99
N LYS A 280 -5.48 -9.33 14.15
CA LYS A 280 -6.54 -10.23 14.62
C LYS A 280 -5.99 -11.37 15.48
N ASP A 281 -4.87 -11.97 15.07
CA ASP A 281 -4.24 -13.08 15.79
C ASP A 281 -3.73 -12.59 17.16
N LYS A 282 -3.08 -11.41 17.21
CA LYS A 282 -2.60 -10.81 18.45
C LYS A 282 -3.73 -10.53 19.44
N LEU A 283 -4.86 -10.01 18.94
CA LEU A 283 -6.05 -9.79 19.78
C LEU A 283 -6.57 -11.10 20.38
N GLN A 284 -6.67 -12.16 19.58
CA GLN A 284 -7.11 -13.48 20.07
C GLN A 284 -6.16 -14.05 21.13
N ILE A 285 -4.84 -13.93 20.92
CA ILE A 285 -3.82 -14.34 21.89
C ILE A 285 -3.99 -13.58 23.20
N TYR A 286 -4.08 -12.25 23.14
CA TYR A 286 -4.24 -11.43 24.34
C TYR A 286 -5.57 -11.68 25.06
N ASP A 287 -6.68 -11.82 24.33
CA ASP A 287 -7.99 -12.10 24.92
C ASP A 287 -7.98 -13.45 25.67
N LEU A 288 -7.29 -14.48 25.13
CA LEU A 288 -7.10 -15.77 25.80
C LEU A 288 -6.19 -15.67 27.03
N GLN A 289 -5.07 -14.95 26.93
CA GLN A 289 -4.17 -14.75 28.06
C GLN A 289 -4.84 -13.97 29.19
N LEU A 290 -5.60 -12.93 28.84
CA LEU A 290 -6.37 -12.14 29.79
C LEU A 290 -7.43 -12.97 30.52
N SER A 291 -8.16 -13.83 29.82
CA SER A 291 -9.18 -14.66 30.47
C SER A 291 -8.55 -15.62 31.49
N LEU A 292 -7.42 -16.23 31.14
CA LEU A 292 -6.69 -17.13 32.04
C LEU A 292 -6.14 -16.41 33.28
N HIS A 293 -5.47 -15.26 33.08
CA HIS A 293 -4.93 -14.47 34.19
C HIS A 293 -6.03 -13.90 35.11
N LYS A 294 -7.20 -13.52 34.56
CA LYS A 294 -8.35 -13.12 35.37
C LYS A 294 -8.89 -14.26 36.25
N VAL A 295 -9.05 -15.46 35.67
CA VAL A 295 -9.50 -16.63 36.46
C VAL A 295 -8.49 -16.98 37.56
N LEU A 296 -7.19 -16.90 37.27
CA LEU A 296 -6.14 -17.10 38.29
C LEU A 296 -6.19 -16.05 39.40
N LEU A 297 -6.39 -14.79 39.03
CA LEU A 297 -6.53 -13.68 39.96
C LEU A 297 -7.74 -13.88 40.89
N ASP A 298 -8.90 -14.19 40.32
CA ASP A 298 -10.14 -14.43 41.06
C ASP A 298 -9.99 -15.61 42.03
N ASN A 299 -9.34 -16.70 41.60
CA ASN A 299 -9.05 -17.85 42.47
C ASN A 299 -8.13 -17.47 43.63
N LYS A 300 -7.08 -16.67 43.39
CA LYS A 300 -6.18 -16.18 44.44
C LYS A 300 -6.90 -15.26 45.43
N LYS A 301 -7.76 -14.35 44.95
CA LYS A 301 -8.59 -13.46 45.78
C LYS A 301 -9.58 -14.25 46.64
N ALA A 302 -10.31 -15.20 46.03
CA ALA A 302 -11.23 -16.07 46.75
C ALA A 302 -10.52 -16.90 47.83
N LYS A 303 -9.31 -17.41 47.57
CA LYS A 303 -8.49 -18.11 48.59
C LYS A 303 -8.12 -17.20 49.76
N LEU A 304 -7.80 -15.94 49.49
CA LEU A 304 -7.49 -14.96 50.51
C LEU A 304 -8.74 -14.62 51.34
N GLU A 305 -9.87 -14.34 50.70
CA GLU A 305 -11.16 -14.06 51.37
C GLU A 305 -11.64 -15.23 52.23
N ASN A 306 -11.62 -16.45 51.69
CA ASN A 306 -12.00 -17.67 52.42
C ASN A 306 -11.11 -17.93 53.64
N SER A 307 -9.86 -17.48 53.62
CA SER A 307 -8.96 -17.59 54.77
C SER A 307 -9.30 -16.60 55.90
N MET A 308 -10.02 -15.52 55.60
CA MET A 308 -10.43 -14.49 56.57
C MET A 308 -11.83 -14.73 57.17
N LEU A 309 -12.70 -15.48 56.49
CA LEU A 309 -14.12 -15.64 56.85
C LEU A 309 -14.40 -16.45 58.14
N PHE A 310 -13.41 -17.09 58.75
CA PHE A 310 -13.59 -17.95 59.93
C PHE A 310 -12.98 -17.42 61.25
N GLY A 311 -12.64 -16.14 61.34
CA GLY A 311 -12.20 -15.51 62.60
C GLY A 311 -10.84 -15.96 63.15
N GLN A 312 -10.25 -17.03 62.60
CA GLN A 312 -8.85 -17.38 62.69
C GLN A 312 -8.33 -17.60 61.27
N SER A 313 -7.30 -16.85 60.88
CA SER A 313 -6.62 -17.10 59.61
C SER A 313 -6.08 -18.54 59.62
N MET A 314 -6.63 -19.40 58.77
CA MET A 314 -6.10 -20.75 58.50
C MET A 314 -4.69 -20.69 57.86
N LEU A 315 -4.28 -19.51 57.35
CA LEU A 315 -2.97 -19.25 56.79
C LEU A 315 -2.07 -18.58 57.84
N SER A 316 -0.79 -18.97 57.89
CA SER A 316 0.17 -18.18 58.67
C SER A 316 0.33 -16.79 58.07
N SER A 317 0.65 -15.78 58.90
CA SER A 317 0.90 -14.39 58.44
C SER A 317 1.89 -14.31 57.27
N GLU A 318 2.89 -15.19 57.24
CA GLU A 318 3.86 -15.26 56.15
C GLU A 318 3.25 -15.79 54.84
N LYS A 319 2.35 -16.79 54.91
CA LYS A 319 1.64 -17.33 53.75
C LYS A 319 0.65 -16.32 53.18
N GLU A 320 -0.02 -15.55 54.04
CA GLU A 320 -0.93 -14.48 53.65
C GLU A 320 -0.19 -13.36 52.91
N LYS A 321 0.94 -12.86 53.46
CA LYS A 321 1.81 -11.88 52.79
C LYS A 321 2.29 -12.35 51.41
N ARG A 322 2.67 -13.63 51.29
CA ARG A 322 3.05 -14.23 50.00
C ARG A 322 1.88 -14.30 49.02
N LEU A 323 0.66 -14.59 49.49
CA LEU A 323 -0.54 -14.63 48.64
C LEU A 323 -0.92 -13.23 48.15
N ILE A 324 -0.88 -12.22 49.02
CA ILE A 324 -1.10 -10.82 48.65
C ILE A 324 -0.11 -10.37 47.57
N LYS A 325 1.19 -10.67 47.75
CA LYS A 325 2.21 -10.38 46.72
C LYS A 325 1.87 -11.04 45.39
N LYS A 326 1.49 -12.32 45.39
CA LYS A 326 1.08 -13.07 44.19
C LYS A 326 -0.20 -12.53 43.54
N ILE A 327 -1.08 -11.87 44.29
CA ILE A 327 -2.27 -11.18 43.77
C ILE A 327 -1.81 -9.90 43.06
N MET A 328 -0.99 -9.08 43.71
CA MET A 328 -0.45 -7.85 43.13
C MET A 328 0.33 -8.10 41.83
N ASP A 329 1.19 -9.13 41.83
CA ASP A 329 1.97 -9.51 40.63
C ASP A 329 1.02 -9.91 39.47
N GLU A 330 -0.08 -10.61 39.78
CA GLU A 330 -1.08 -11.03 38.79
C GLU A 330 -1.91 -9.85 38.27
N GLU A 331 -2.29 -8.91 39.13
CA GLU A 331 -2.99 -7.68 38.76
C GLU A 331 -2.16 -6.85 37.78
N GLN A 332 -0.86 -6.70 38.03
CA GLN A 332 0.05 -6.02 37.12
C GLN A 332 0.10 -6.71 35.74
N ILE A 333 0.11 -8.04 35.69
CA ILE A 333 0.09 -8.79 34.42
C ILE A 333 -1.23 -8.54 33.67
N VAL A 334 -2.37 -8.59 34.37
CA VAL A 334 -3.68 -8.32 33.77
C VAL A 334 -3.75 -6.89 33.21
N GLU A 335 -3.29 -5.90 33.96
CA GLU A 335 -3.25 -4.50 33.51
C GLU A 335 -2.37 -4.31 32.27
N GLN A 336 -1.17 -4.90 32.27
CA GLN A 336 -0.25 -4.83 31.13
C GLN A 336 -0.85 -5.48 29.87
N LEU A 337 -1.45 -6.67 30.01
CA LEU A 337 -2.11 -7.36 28.90
C LEU A 337 -3.33 -6.57 28.40
N GLN A 338 -4.11 -5.98 29.32
CA GLN A 338 -5.28 -5.17 28.97
C GLN A 338 -4.86 -3.92 28.20
N ALA A 339 -3.77 -3.27 28.60
CA ALA A 339 -3.19 -2.13 27.90
C ALA A 339 -2.70 -2.52 26.49
N LYS A 340 -1.96 -3.63 26.36
CA LYS A 340 -1.52 -4.16 25.05
C LYS A 340 -2.69 -4.47 24.13
N ARG A 341 -3.72 -5.13 24.67
CA ARG A 341 -4.95 -5.47 23.95
C ARG A 341 -5.69 -4.22 23.49
N ASN A 342 -5.86 -3.22 24.36
CA ASN A 342 -6.54 -1.97 24.02
C ASN A 342 -5.78 -1.20 22.93
N ASN A 343 -4.47 -1.09 23.03
CA ASN A 343 -3.62 -0.46 22.01
C ASN A 343 -3.77 -1.17 20.64
N MET A 344 -3.76 -2.50 20.63
CA MET A 344 -3.96 -3.26 19.39
C MET A 344 -5.39 -3.15 18.86
N ALA A 345 -6.41 -3.09 19.72
CA ALA A 345 -7.81 -2.91 19.34
C ALA A 345 -8.04 -1.53 18.72
N GLU A 346 -7.41 -0.47 19.25
CA GLU A 346 -7.43 0.86 18.64
C GLU A 346 -6.76 0.87 17.27
N LYS A 347 -5.58 0.25 17.14
CA LYS A 347 -4.91 0.08 15.83
C LYS A 347 -5.82 -0.65 14.85
N PHE A 348 -6.52 -1.70 15.30
CA PHE A 348 -7.50 -2.42 14.48
C PHE A 348 -8.66 -1.49 14.07
N LYS A 349 -9.29 -0.79 15.02
CA LYS A 349 -10.37 0.17 14.74
C LYS A 349 -9.93 1.27 13.77
N VAL A 350 -8.72 1.80 13.86
CA VAL A 350 -8.21 2.81 12.92
C VAL A 350 -8.00 2.23 11.51
N LEU A 351 -7.58 0.98 11.41
CA LEU A 351 -7.42 0.28 10.12
C LEU A 351 -8.77 0.03 9.44
N PHE A 352 -9.83 -0.26 10.22
CA PHE A 352 -11.18 -0.56 9.70
C PHE A 352 -12.11 0.66 9.59
N LYS A 353 -12.01 1.69 10.46
CA LYS A 353 -12.69 2.98 10.25
C LYS A 353 -12.19 3.70 9.00
N LYS A 354 -10.93 3.50 8.63
CA LYS A 354 -10.40 3.91 7.32
C LYS A 354 -10.92 3.08 6.15
N GLN A 355 -11.68 2.00 6.39
CA GLN A 355 -12.44 1.32 5.34
C GLN A 355 -13.88 1.85 5.29
N GLU A 356 -14.53 2.12 6.42
CA GLU A 356 -15.89 2.71 6.45
C GLU A 356 -15.95 4.15 5.88
N ILE A 357 -14.89 4.96 5.99
CA ILE A 357 -14.83 6.30 5.37
C ILE A 357 -14.70 6.21 3.82
N PHE A 358 -14.60 5.03 3.24
CA PHE A 358 -14.66 4.80 1.80
C PHE A 358 -15.94 4.07 1.33
N ASP A 359 -16.89 3.81 2.24
CA ASP A 359 -18.22 3.27 1.94
C ASP A 359 -19.31 4.36 2.02
N ILE A 360 -18.94 5.61 1.74
CA ILE A 360 -19.81 6.72 1.30
C ILE A 360 -19.17 7.31 0.05
#